data_AF-A0A2G4HUM0-F1
#
_entry.id   AF-A0A2G4HUM0-F1
#
_cell.length_a   1.000
_cell.length_b   1.000
_cell.length_c   1.000
_cell.angle_alpha   90.00
_cell.angle_beta   90.00
_cell.angle_gamma   90.00
#
_symmetry.space_group_name_H-M   'P 1'
#
loop_
_entity.id
_entity.type
_entity.pdbx_description
1 polymer ?
#
loop_
_entity_poly.entity_id
_entity_poly.type
_entity_poly.pdbx_seq_one_letter_code
_entity_poly.pdbx_strand_id
1 'polypeptide(L)'
;MNLTHRVIGISLGILLCAVGGFAGEPAEVEKFVKARIEIGEMMTNYFQGGERFKEGQKPSPEQMREMGADINAKLSKLLGQYDLTVEDYRKRSPEVFADEAAVKRYLNEHQDLK
;
A
#
# COMPACT_ATOMS: atom_id res chain seq x y z
N MET A 1 -13.51 -14.75 63.09
CA MET A 1 -13.53 -13.32 62.68
C MET A 1 -12.38 -13.09 61.71
N ASN A 2 -12.72 -12.73 60.47
CA ASN A 2 -12.07 -11.70 59.64
C ASN A 2 -10.53 -11.75 59.49
N LEU A 3 -9.91 -11.65 58.32
CA LEU A 3 -10.35 -11.20 57.00
C LEU A 3 -9.07 -11.18 56.15
N THR A 4 -9.02 -11.99 55.08
CA THR A 4 -8.33 -11.65 53.81
C THR A 4 -6.78 -11.66 53.90
N HIS A 5 -6.04 -12.32 53.01
CA HIS A 5 -5.74 -11.76 51.70
C HIS A 5 -5.21 -12.82 50.71
N ARG A 6 -6.02 -13.03 49.68
CA ARG A 6 -5.65 -13.01 48.25
C ARG A 6 -4.84 -14.19 47.72
N VAL A 7 -5.61 -15.19 47.28
CA VAL A 7 -5.31 -16.04 46.12
C VAL A 7 -4.95 -15.12 44.94
N ILE A 8 -3.68 -15.10 44.53
CA ILE A 8 -3.26 -14.51 43.26
C ILE A 8 -3.63 -15.53 42.19
N GLY A 9 -4.85 -15.42 41.69
CA GLY A 9 -5.29 -16.10 40.49
C GLY A 9 -4.47 -15.61 39.31
N ILE A 10 -3.83 -16.54 38.63
CA ILE A 10 -3.21 -16.30 37.32
C ILE A 10 -4.36 -16.00 36.36
N SER A 11 -4.68 -14.71 36.23
CA SER A 11 -5.53 -14.21 35.17
C SER A 11 -4.75 -14.35 33.88
N LEU A 12 -4.87 -15.52 33.24
CA LEU A 12 -4.40 -15.78 31.89
C LEU A 12 -5.20 -14.88 30.94
N GLY A 13 -4.74 -13.63 30.82
CA GLY A 13 -5.22 -12.65 29.88
C GLY A 13 -4.78 -13.03 28.48
N ILE A 14 -5.38 -14.08 27.94
CA ILE A 14 -5.44 -14.31 26.50
C ILE A 14 -6.81 -13.81 26.08
N LEU A 15 -6.98 -12.49 26.13
CA LEU A 15 -7.87 -11.87 25.17
C LEU A 15 -7.10 -11.96 23.85
N LEU A 16 -7.29 -13.09 23.16
CA LEU A 16 -7.15 -13.12 21.72
C LEU A 16 -8.13 -12.06 21.21
N CYS A 17 -7.65 -10.82 21.12
CA CYS A 17 -8.05 -9.96 20.05
C CYS A 17 -7.72 -10.76 18.79
N ALA A 18 -8.69 -11.57 18.36
CA ALA A 18 -8.95 -11.77 16.95
C ALA A 18 -9.23 -10.37 16.38
N VAL A 19 -8.17 -9.56 16.27
CA VAL A 19 -7.97 -8.78 15.07
C VAL A 19 -7.86 -9.85 14.00
N GLY A 20 -9.02 -10.33 13.54
CA GLY A 20 -9.19 -10.66 12.15
C GLY A 20 -8.99 -9.36 11.39
N GLY A 21 -7.76 -8.83 11.42
CA GLY A 21 -7.26 -8.10 10.29
C GLY A 21 -7.45 -9.10 9.17
N PHE A 22 -8.30 -8.75 8.22
CA PHE A 22 -8.39 -9.47 6.97
C PHE A 22 -6.95 -9.59 6.48
N ALA A 23 -6.31 -10.74 6.75
CA ALA A 23 -5.00 -11.02 6.21
C ALA A 23 -5.21 -10.88 4.72
N GLY A 24 -4.55 -9.90 4.11
CA GLY A 24 -4.65 -9.73 2.66
C GLY A 24 -4.36 -11.10 2.06
N GLU A 25 -5.30 -11.62 1.28
CA GLU A 25 -5.12 -12.94 0.68
C GLU A 25 -3.77 -12.92 -0.06
N PRO A 26 -2.94 -13.98 -0.04
CA PRO A 26 -1.59 -13.89 -0.63
C PRO A 26 -1.56 -13.35 -2.06
N ALA A 27 -2.57 -13.71 -2.86
CA ALA A 27 -2.77 -13.18 -4.22
C ALA A 27 -3.11 -11.67 -4.25
N GLU A 28 -3.83 -11.17 -3.25
CA GLU A 28 -4.11 -9.75 -3.09
C GLU A 28 -2.84 -8.98 -2.68
N VAL A 29 -2.06 -9.50 -1.73
CA VAL A 29 -0.78 -8.87 -1.33
C VAL A 29 0.17 -8.80 -2.51
N GLU A 30 0.34 -9.90 -3.25
CA GLU A 30 1.14 -9.95 -4.48
C GLU A 30 0.69 -8.88 -5.48
N LYS A 31 -0.61 -8.85 -5.79
CA LYS A 31 -1.21 -7.91 -6.74
C LYS A 31 -0.90 -6.46 -6.38
N PHE A 32 -1.14 -6.07 -5.13
CA PHE A 32 -0.95 -4.69 -4.68
C PHE A 32 0.53 -4.31 -4.56
N VAL A 33 1.40 -5.22 -4.12
CA VAL A 33 2.85 -4.96 -4.04
C VAL A 33 3.44 -4.74 -5.44
N LYS A 34 3.14 -5.63 -6.40
CA LYS A 34 3.60 -5.47 -7.79
C LYS A 34 3.08 -4.18 -8.42
N ALA A 35 1.79 -3.89 -8.26
CA ALA A 35 1.21 -2.62 -8.71
C ALA A 35 1.92 -1.40 -8.09
N ARG A 36 2.25 -1.42 -6.79
CA ARG A 36 2.95 -0.30 -6.13
C ARG A 36 4.36 -0.07 -6.68
N ILE A 37 5.08 -1.15 -6.99
CA ILE A 37 6.43 -1.10 -7.58
C ILE A 37 6.36 -0.50 -8.97
N GLU A 38 5.51 -1.04 -9.85
CA GLU A 38 5.35 -0.54 -11.22
C GLU A 38 4.81 0.89 -11.25
N ILE A 39 3.94 1.28 -10.31
CA ILE A 39 3.53 2.67 -10.14
C ILE A 39 4.74 3.55 -9.80
N GLY A 40 5.61 3.10 -8.89
CA GLY A 40 6.84 3.81 -8.54
C GLY A 40 7.76 4.00 -9.74
N GLU A 41 7.97 2.94 -10.52
CA GLU A 41 8.77 2.98 -11.75
C GLU A 41 8.15 3.90 -12.80
N MET A 42 6.85 3.77 -13.06
CA MET A 42 6.11 4.63 -13.98
C MET A 42 6.27 6.11 -13.59
N MET A 43 6.09 6.45 -12.31
CA MET A 43 6.22 7.83 -11.85
C MET A 43 7.66 8.33 -11.95
N THR A 44 8.64 7.47 -11.66
CA THR A 44 10.06 7.79 -11.82
C THR A 44 10.39 8.10 -13.28
N ASN A 45 10.01 7.23 -14.21
CA ASN A 45 10.20 7.42 -15.65
C ASN A 45 9.47 8.66 -16.16
N TYR A 46 8.25 8.90 -15.67
CA TYR A 46 7.44 10.07 -16.03
C TYR A 46 8.16 11.40 -15.72
N PHE A 47 8.81 11.48 -14.56
CA PHE A 47 9.50 12.70 -14.11
C PHE A 47 10.96 12.77 -14.56
N GLN A 48 11.66 11.65 -14.72
CA GLN A 48 13.01 11.60 -15.30
C GLN A 48 13.02 12.03 -16.76
N GLY A 49 11.91 11.86 -17.48
CA GLY A 49 11.72 12.36 -18.84
C GLY A 49 11.81 13.89 -19.00
N GLY A 50 11.97 14.64 -17.90
CA GLY A 50 12.78 15.86 -17.71
C GLY A 50 12.61 17.08 -18.64
N GLU A 51 12.39 16.90 -19.94
CA GLU A 51 12.37 17.98 -20.93
C GLU A 51 11.10 18.83 -20.88
N ARG A 52 10.06 18.41 -20.15
CA ARG A 52 8.77 19.12 -20.12
C ARG A 52 8.83 20.44 -19.34
N PHE A 53 9.74 20.57 -18.37
CA PHE A 53 9.88 21.78 -17.54
C PHE A 53 11.35 22.09 -17.28
N LYS A 54 11.76 23.35 -17.48
CA LYS A 54 13.11 23.79 -17.10
C LYS A 54 13.30 23.62 -15.59
N GLU A 55 14.51 23.25 -15.19
CA GLU A 55 14.89 23.11 -13.78
C GLU A 55 14.50 24.37 -12.98
N GLY A 56 13.74 24.18 -11.89
CA GLY A 56 13.24 25.27 -11.04
C GLY A 56 11.97 25.99 -11.51
N GLN A 57 11.41 25.66 -12.68
CA GLN A 57 10.18 26.26 -13.17
C GLN A 57 8.95 25.46 -12.71
N LYS A 58 8.10 26.07 -11.88
CA LYS A 58 6.81 25.49 -11.50
C LYS A 58 5.89 25.45 -12.73
N PRO A 59 5.25 24.31 -13.05
CA PRO A 59 4.26 24.23 -14.13
C PRO A 59 3.10 25.22 -13.90
N SER A 60 2.53 25.76 -14.98
CA SER A 60 1.29 26.54 -14.89
C SER A 60 0.14 25.66 -14.37
N PRO A 61 -0.95 26.25 -13.85
CA PRO A 61 -2.13 25.49 -13.43
C PRO A 61 -2.69 24.57 -14.53
N GLU A 62 -2.69 25.03 -15.77
CA GLU A 62 -3.13 24.26 -16.95
C GLU A 62 -2.20 23.07 -17.19
N GLN A 63 -0.88 23.30 -17.15
CA GLN A 63 0.12 22.24 -17.29
C GLN A 63 0.03 21.21 -16.15
N MET A 64 -0.26 21.64 -14.92
CA MET A 64 -0.52 20.74 -13.80
C MET A 64 -1.77 19.89 -14.03
N ARG A 65 -2.82 20.47 -14.61
CA ARG A 65 -4.07 19.76 -14.92
C ARG A 65 -3.86 18.71 -16.01
N GLU A 66 -3.13 19.06 -17.07
CA GLU A 66 -2.77 18.14 -18.16
C GLU A 66 -1.87 17.01 -17.66
N MET A 67 -0.88 17.33 -16.83
CA MET A 67 -0.04 16.34 -16.17
C MET A 67 -0.85 15.39 -15.30
N GLY A 68 -1.79 15.91 -14.50
CA GLY A 68 -2.68 15.09 -13.69
C GLY A 68 -3.54 14.15 -14.54
N ALA A 69 -4.04 14.62 -15.69
CA ALA A 69 -4.80 13.79 -16.62
C ALA A 69 -3.94 12.69 -17.27
N ASP A 70 -2.72 13.01 -17.71
CA ASP A 70 -1.78 12.04 -18.30
C ASP A 70 -1.36 10.98 -17.25
N ILE A 71 -1.01 11.40 -16.03
CA ILE A 71 -0.71 10.50 -14.91
C ILE A 71 -1.91 9.59 -14.62
N ASN A 72 -3.13 10.14 -14.53
CA ASN A 72 -4.31 9.35 -14.23
C ASN A 72 -4.62 8.34 -15.35
N ALA A 73 -4.42 8.71 -16.61
CA ALA A 73 -4.59 7.80 -17.74
C ALA A 73 -3.58 6.65 -17.71
N LYS A 74 -2.29 6.96 -17.47
CA LYS A 74 -1.23 5.95 -17.33
C LYS A 74 -1.47 5.03 -16.14
N LEU A 75 -1.83 5.60 -14.99
CA LEU A 75 -2.16 4.87 -13.78
C LEU A 75 -3.36 3.94 -13.97
N SER A 76 -4.43 4.42 -14.61
CA SER A 76 -5.62 3.61 -14.89
C SER A 76 -5.28 2.43 -15.80
N LYS A 77 -4.44 2.65 -16.82
CA LYS A 77 -3.99 1.59 -17.72
C LYS A 77 -3.14 0.53 -16.99
N LEU A 78 -2.20 0.97 -16.15
CA LEU A 78 -1.34 0.09 -15.36
C LEU A 78 -2.17 -0.76 -14.41
N LEU A 79 -3.04 -0.13 -13.62
CA LEU A 79 -3.90 -0.84 -12.67
C LEU A 79 -4.87 -1.82 -13.36
N GLY A 80 -5.27 -1.53 -14.59
CA GLY A 80 -6.06 -2.46 -15.40
C GLY A 80 -5.37 -3.81 -15.66
N GLN A 81 -4.02 -3.89 -15.61
CA GLN A 81 -3.29 -5.16 -15.70
C GLN A 81 -3.52 -6.07 -14.48
N TYR A 82 -4.01 -5.50 -13.39
CA TYR A 82 -4.27 -6.17 -12.12
C TYR A 82 -5.76 -6.33 -11.83
N ASP A 83 -6.65 -6.04 -12.80
CA ASP A 83 -8.10 -5.91 -12.62
C ASP A 83 -8.47 -4.91 -11.51
N LEU A 84 -7.76 -3.78 -11.44
CA LEU A 84 -8.02 -2.72 -10.48
C LEU A 84 -8.38 -1.42 -11.19
N THR A 85 -9.35 -0.68 -10.64
CA THR A 85 -9.50 0.74 -10.94
C THR A 85 -8.63 1.58 -10.00
N VAL A 86 -8.44 2.87 -10.34
CA VAL A 86 -7.76 3.83 -9.47
C VAL A 86 -8.47 3.95 -8.12
N GLU A 87 -9.81 3.89 -8.12
CA GLU A 87 -10.61 3.97 -6.90
C GLU A 87 -10.44 2.73 -6.02
N ASP A 88 -10.51 1.54 -6.61
CA ASP A 88 -10.31 0.26 -5.90
C ASP A 88 -8.92 0.23 -5.25
N TYR A 89 -7.89 0.58 -6.02
CA TYR A 89 -6.54 0.63 -5.52
C TYR A 89 -6.40 1.64 -4.37
N ARG A 90 -6.93 2.86 -4.51
CA ARG A 90 -6.88 3.87 -3.43
C ARG A 90 -7.61 3.43 -2.17
N LYS A 91 -8.76 2.77 -2.33
CA LYS A 91 -9.59 2.33 -1.20
C LYS A 91 -8.95 1.16 -0.47
N ARG A 92 -8.41 0.18 -1.20
CA ARG A 92 -7.94 -1.10 -0.63
C ARG A 92 -6.47 -1.10 -0.25
N SER A 93 -5.63 -0.31 -0.95
CA SER A 93 -4.19 -0.26 -0.67
C SER A 93 -3.82 0.04 0.79
N PRO A 94 -4.50 0.94 1.55
CA PRO A 94 -4.13 1.20 2.94
C PRO A 94 -4.31 -0.03 3.83
N GLU A 95 -5.36 -0.82 3.58
CA GLU A 95 -5.65 -2.04 4.35
C GLU A 95 -4.65 -3.15 4.01
N VAL A 96 -4.32 -3.34 2.74
CA VAL A 96 -3.34 -4.34 2.30
C VAL A 96 -1.94 -4.01 2.84
N PHE A 97 -1.52 -2.74 2.76
CA PHE A 97 -0.21 -2.32 3.24
C PHE A 97 -0.12 -2.17 4.76
N ALA A 98 -1.25 -2.15 5.48
CA ALA A 98 -1.27 -2.22 6.94
C ALA A 98 -0.93 -3.63 7.47
N ASP A 99 -1.11 -4.69 6.66
CA ASP A 99 -0.62 -6.03 6.97
C ASP A 99 0.88 -6.15 6.67
N GLU A 100 1.69 -5.47 7.49
CA GLU A 100 3.16 -5.45 7.36
C GLU A 100 3.75 -6.87 7.40
N ALA A 101 3.13 -7.79 8.14
CA ALA A 101 3.59 -9.18 8.23
C ALA A 101 3.42 -9.90 6.89
N ALA A 102 2.27 -9.77 6.23
CA ALA A 102 2.05 -10.36 4.92
C ALA A 102 2.94 -9.72 3.85
N VAL A 103 3.05 -8.39 3.82
CA VAL A 103 3.93 -7.68 2.87
C VAL A 103 5.39 -8.11 3.06
N LYS A 104 5.87 -8.17 4.30
CA LYS A 104 7.25 -8.57 4.61
C LYS A 104 7.53 -10.02 4.23
N ARG A 105 6.57 -10.94 4.45
CA ARG A 105 6.69 -12.34 4.00
C ARG A 105 6.85 -12.39 2.49
N TYR A 106 5.94 -11.74 1.75
CA TYR A 106 5.99 -11.69 0.30
C TYR A 106 7.33 -11.14 -0.21
N LEU A 107 7.80 -9.98 0.30
CA LEU A 107 9.09 -9.42 -0.12
C LEU A 107 10.29 -10.31 0.24
N ASN A 108 10.22 -11.09 1.33
CA ASN A 108 11.30 -12.03 1.68
C ASN A 108 11.35 -13.25 0.75
N GLU A 109 10.20 -13.68 0.24
CA GLU A 109 10.07 -14.75 -0.76
C GLU A 109 10.48 -14.26 -2.16
N HIS A 110 10.35 -12.96 -2.42
CA HIS A 110 10.69 -12.30 -3.68
C HIS A 110 11.84 -11.31 -3.50
N GLN A 111 13.06 -11.83 -3.28
CA GLN A 111 14.24 -10.98 -3.05
C GLN A 111 14.62 -10.11 -4.26
N ASP A 112 14.16 -10.46 -5.46
CA ASP A 112 14.30 -9.69 -6.69
C ASP A 112 13.48 -8.39 -6.70
N LEU A 113 12.50 -8.26 -5.80
CA LEU A 113 11.62 -7.09 -5.68
C LEU A 113 12.08 -6.09 -4.59
N LYS A 114 13.20 -6.34 -3.92
CA LYS A 114 13.75 -5.48 -2.86
C LYS A 114 14.66 -4.38 -3.37
#